data_AF-A0A120JTT8-F1
#
_entry.id   AF-A0A120JTT8-F1
#
_cell.length_a   1.000
_cell.length_b   1.000
_cell.length_c   1.000
_cell.angle_alpha   90.00
_cell.angle_beta   90.00
_cell.angle_gamma   90.00
#
_symmetry.space_group_name_H-M   'P 1'
#
loop_
_entity.id
_entity.type
_entity.pdbx_description
1 polymer ?
#
loop_
_entity_poly.entity_id
_entity_poly.type
_entity_poly.pdbx_seq_one_letter_code
_entity_poly.pdbx_strand_id
1 'polypeptide(L)'
;MYVLDIQYDKEGNIIPKVLKLNREVIEEESKHDGYDSIVTSEIEMETQEIIDAYRGLAKIEDSFKVLKFEFKARPVYLSNKERIASHFLICVISLVIMRLIETLLGDTYSTQRIANSLNKYQAHPFEDNIYLLNYYDEVLGCLSKIYTIDLNKKYQERNELKNIFKI
;
A
#
# COMPACT_ATOMS: atom_id res chain seq x y z
N MET A 1 -22.87 -21.10 -12.92
CA MET A 1 -21.76 -21.47 -13.84
C MET A 1 -22.12 -20.97 -15.24
N TYR A 2 -21.28 -20.10 -15.82
CA TYR A 2 -21.60 -19.35 -17.05
C TYR A 2 -21.48 -20.15 -18.36
N VAL A 3 -20.77 -21.29 -18.32
CA VAL A 3 -20.52 -22.15 -19.46
C VAL A 3 -21.20 -23.49 -19.24
N LEU A 4 -21.99 -23.92 -20.22
CA LEU A 4 -22.68 -25.21 -20.26
C LEU A 4 -21.93 -26.20 -21.16
N ASP A 5 -22.27 -27.47 -21.01
CA ASP A 5 -21.75 -28.59 -21.82
C ASP A 5 -20.23 -28.84 -21.68
N ILE A 6 -19.62 -28.49 -20.54
CA ILE A 6 -18.25 -28.95 -20.23
C ILE A 6 -18.29 -30.45 -19.93
N GLN A 7 -17.59 -31.24 -20.74
CA GLN A 7 -17.46 -32.67 -20.57
C GLN A 7 -15.99 -33.06 -20.38
N TYR A 8 -15.77 -33.99 -19.47
CA TYR A 8 -14.46 -34.56 -19.18
C TYR A 8 -14.42 -36.00 -19.68
N ASP A 9 -13.27 -36.42 -20.21
CA ASP A 9 -13.00 -37.84 -20.45
C ASP A 9 -12.76 -38.59 -19.13
N LYS A 10 -12.52 -39.90 -19.20
CA LYS A 10 -12.26 -40.74 -18.01
C LYS A 10 -10.92 -40.42 -17.33
N GLU A 11 -10.06 -39.62 -17.96
CA GLU A 11 -8.72 -39.23 -17.51
C GLU A 11 -8.70 -37.78 -16.99
N GLY A 12 -9.82 -37.05 -17.08
CA GLY A 12 -9.98 -35.68 -16.60
C GLY A 12 -9.67 -34.60 -17.64
N ASN A 13 -9.42 -34.95 -18.91
CA ASN A 13 -9.20 -33.95 -19.96
C ASN A 13 -10.53 -33.41 -20.51
N ILE A 14 -10.51 -32.12 -20.90
CA ILE A 14 -11.68 -31.46 -21.48
C ILE A 14 -11.88 -31.96 -22.92
N ILE A 15 -13.07 -32.50 -23.21
CA ILE A 15 -13.46 -32.91 -24.55
C ILE A 15 -13.81 -31.64 -25.35
N PRO A 16 -13.13 -31.35 -26.49
CA PRO A 16 -13.41 -30.15 -27.27
C PRO A 16 -14.78 -30.25 -27.96
N LYS A 17 -15.77 -29.55 -27.41
CA LYS A 17 -17.14 -29.43 -27.94
C LYS A 17 -17.52 -27.96 -28.08
N VAL A 18 -18.53 -27.68 -28.89
CA VAL A 18 -19.13 -26.33 -28.97
C VAL A 18 -19.73 -25.99 -27.61
N LEU A 19 -19.03 -25.15 -26.85
CA LEU A 19 -19.47 -24.64 -25.56
C LEU A 19 -20.66 -23.71 -25.76
N LYS A 20 -21.64 -23.78 -24.86
CA LYS A 20 -22.78 -22.87 -24.84
C LYS A 20 -22.70 -21.97 -23.63
N LEU A 21 -23.09 -20.70 -23.79
CA LEU A 21 -23.24 -19.79 -22.67
C LEU A 21 -24.59 -20.03 -22.00
N ASN A 22 -24.60 -20.03 -20.67
CA ASN A 22 -25.82 -20.03 -19.90
C ASN A 22 -26.44 -18.62 -19.91
N ARG A 23 -27.27 -18.33 -20.92
CA ARG A 23 -27.90 -17.02 -21.10
C ARG A 23 -28.81 -16.63 -19.94
N GLU A 24 -29.53 -17.60 -19.37
CA GLU A 24 -30.46 -17.37 -18.25
C GLU A 24 -29.71 -16.88 -17.00
N VAL A 25 -28.59 -17.53 -16.65
CA VAL A 25 -27.75 -17.09 -15.52
C VAL A 25 -27.17 -15.70 -15.77
N ILE A 26 -26.74 -15.43 -17.01
CA ILE A 26 -26.19 -14.12 -17.37
C ILE A 26 -27.27 -13.02 -17.28
N GLU A 27 -28.48 -13.26 -17.77
CA GLU A 27 -29.58 -12.29 -17.71
C GLU A 27 -30.07 -12.05 -16.28
N GLU A 28 -30.14 -13.09 -15.44
CA GLU A 28 -30.48 -12.92 -14.03
C GLU A 28 -29.43 -12.09 -13.28
N GLU A 29 -28.15 -12.42 -13.42
CA GLU A 29 -27.09 -11.66 -12.76
C GLU A 29 -26.95 -10.24 -13.31
N SER A 30 -27.21 -10.02 -14.60
CA SER A 30 -27.15 -8.68 -15.19
C SER A 30 -28.18 -7.71 -14.62
N LYS A 31 -29.29 -8.19 -14.04
CA LYS A 31 -30.24 -7.35 -13.29
C LYS A 31 -29.62 -6.71 -12.04
N HIS A 32 -28.54 -7.29 -11.54
CA HIS A 32 -27.82 -6.86 -10.36
C HIS A 32 -26.52 -6.14 -10.70
N ASP A 33 -26.23 -5.90 -11.98
CA ASP A 33 -25.07 -5.14 -12.42
C ASP A 33 -25.12 -3.72 -11.81
N GLY A 34 -24.02 -3.32 -11.17
CA GLY A 34 -23.88 -2.01 -10.53
C GLY A 34 -24.29 -1.96 -9.05
N TYR A 35 -24.73 -3.08 -8.45
CA TYR A 35 -24.93 -3.19 -7.01
C TYR A 35 -23.76 -3.88 -6.33
N ASP A 36 -23.18 -3.24 -5.31
CA ASP A 36 -22.20 -3.87 -4.41
C ASP A 36 -22.93 -4.48 -3.20
N SER A 37 -22.90 -5.81 -3.08
CA SER A 37 -23.51 -6.52 -1.95
C SER A 37 -22.43 -6.99 -0.97
N ILE A 38 -22.57 -6.61 0.30
CA ILE A 38 -21.73 -7.14 1.39
C ILE A 38 -22.51 -8.24 2.10
N VAL A 39 -21.99 -9.47 2.04
CA VAL A 39 -22.55 -10.62 2.75
C VAL A 39 -21.70 -10.86 3.99
N THR A 40 -22.33 -10.85 5.18
CA THR A 40 -21.63 -11.01 6.47
C THR A 40 -22.40 -11.95 7.40
N SER A 41 -21.69 -12.68 8.26
CA SER A 41 -22.27 -13.45 9.37
C SER A 41 -22.64 -12.58 10.57
N GLU A 42 -22.10 -11.35 10.62
CA GLU A 42 -22.25 -10.44 11.75
C GLU A 42 -23.60 -9.74 11.71
N ILE A 43 -24.63 -10.44 12.18
CA ILE A 43 -26.02 -9.96 12.19
C ILE A 43 -26.32 -8.93 13.29
N GLU A 44 -25.46 -8.84 14.31
CA GLU A 44 -25.62 -7.93 15.46
C GLU A 44 -24.82 -6.63 15.31
N MET A 45 -23.95 -6.54 14.29
CA MET A 45 -23.15 -5.33 14.03
C MET A 45 -23.99 -4.25 13.35
N GLU A 46 -23.71 -3.00 13.71
CA GLU A 46 -24.35 -1.87 13.05
C GLU A 46 -23.87 -1.77 11.58
N THR A 47 -24.75 -1.31 10.70
CA THR A 47 -24.46 -1.24 9.26
C THR A 47 -23.19 -0.43 8.97
N GLN A 48 -22.96 0.65 9.72
CA GLN A 48 -21.77 1.48 9.57
C GLN A 48 -20.49 0.72 9.95
N GLU A 49 -20.53 -0.09 10.99
CA GLU A 49 -19.38 -0.89 11.43
C GLU A 49 -19.05 -1.99 10.41
N ILE A 50 -20.06 -2.61 9.80
CA ILE A 50 -19.89 -3.58 8.72
C ILE A 50 -19.19 -2.91 7.51
N ILE A 51 -19.64 -1.72 7.13
CA ILE A 51 -19.03 -0.95 6.04
C ILE A 51 -17.57 -0.59 6.37
N ASP A 52 -17.29 -0.15 7.59
CA ASP A 52 -15.94 0.24 7.98
C ASP A 52 -15.00 -0.97 8.11
N ALA A 53 -15.49 -2.13 8.55
CA ALA A 53 -14.77 -3.39 8.51
C ALA A 53 -14.43 -3.81 7.06
N TYR A 54 -15.41 -3.71 6.14
CA TYR A 54 -15.19 -3.99 4.72
C TYR A 54 -14.17 -3.01 4.10
N ARG A 55 -14.22 -1.72 4.45
CA ARG A 55 -13.18 -0.74 4.06
C ARG A 55 -11.79 -1.14 4.57
N GLY A 56 -11.71 -1.82 5.72
CA GLY A 56 -10.47 -2.41 6.22
C GLY A 56 -9.82 -3.39 5.22
N LEU A 57 -10.61 -4.17 4.47
CA LEU A 57 -10.10 -5.06 3.43
C LEU A 57 -9.46 -4.28 2.29
N ALA A 58 -10.03 -3.14 1.89
CA ALA A 58 -9.45 -2.27 0.88
C ALA A 58 -8.08 -1.72 1.34
N LYS A 59 -7.89 -1.40 2.63
CA LYS A 59 -6.59 -1.01 3.19
C LYS A 59 -5.55 -2.14 3.12
N ILE A 60 -5.98 -3.39 3.26
CA ILE A 60 -5.10 -4.55 3.08
C ILE A 60 -4.65 -4.67 1.63
N GLU A 61 -5.57 -4.53 0.67
CA GLU A 61 -5.24 -4.55 -0.76
C GLU A 61 -4.27 -3.42 -1.13
N ASP A 62 -4.51 -2.21 -0.63
CA ASP A 62 -3.61 -1.07 -0.81
C ASP A 62 -2.21 -1.36 -0.25
N SER A 63 -2.13 -1.98 0.93
CA SER A 63 -0.85 -2.41 1.52
C SER A 63 -0.09 -3.40 0.62
N PHE A 64 -0.80 -4.32 -0.03
CA PHE A 64 -0.19 -5.20 -1.03
C PHE A 64 0.25 -4.45 -2.29
N LYS A 65 -0.47 -3.41 -2.72
CA LYS A 65 -0.05 -2.55 -3.84
C LYS A 65 1.24 -1.81 -3.48
N VAL A 66 1.29 -1.15 -2.33
CA VAL A 66 2.48 -0.43 -1.84
C VAL A 66 3.70 -1.36 -1.74
N LEU A 67 3.55 -2.55 -1.14
CA LEU A 67 4.65 -3.52 -1.05
C LEU A 67 5.21 -3.90 -2.43
N LYS A 68 4.32 -4.12 -3.41
CA LYS A 68 4.72 -4.54 -4.76
C LYS A 68 5.41 -3.40 -5.52
N PHE A 69 4.82 -2.21 -5.52
CA PHE A 69 5.23 -1.11 -6.40
C PHE A 69 6.22 -0.15 -5.76
N GLU A 70 5.95 0.32 -4.54
CA GLU A 70 6.78 1.32 -3.87
C GLU A 70 8.01 0.66 -3.23
N PHE A 71 7.82 -0.45 -2.50
CA PHE A 71 8.92 -1.15 -1.83
C PHE A 71 9.58 -2.24 -2.67
N LYS A 72 9.11 -2.44 -3.91
CA LYS A 72 9.68 -3.40 -4.87
C LYS A 72 9.88 -4.80 -4.26
N ALA A 73 8.92 -5.26 -3.46
CA ALA A 73 8.88 -6.66 -3.01
C ALA A 73 8.82 -7.64 -4.19
N ARG A 74 8.44 -7.14 -5.38
CA ARG A 74 8.59 -7.81 -6.68
C ARG A 74 9.18 -6.81 -7.70
N PRO A 75 10.10 -7.23 -8.58
CA PRO A 75 10.61 -8.59 -8.77
C PRO A 75 11.62 -9.00 -7.69
N VAL A 76 11.61 -10.28 -7.32
CA VAL A 76 12.62 -10.84 -6.42
C VAL A 76 13.81 -11.30 -7.27
N TYR A 77 14.85 -10.47 -7.35
CA TYR A 77 16.07 -10.77 -8.12
C TYR A 77 17.04 -11.72 -7.37
N LEU A 78 16.62 -12.23 -6.22
CA LEU A 78 17.42 -13.06 -5.32
C LEU A 78 16.95 -14.52 -5.44
N SER A 79 17.88 -15.46 -5.54
CA SER A 79 17.58 -16.90 -5.62
C SER A 79 17.73 -17.63 -4.28
N ASN A 80 18.54 -17.10 -3.35
CA ASN A 80 18.72 -17.68 -2.03
C ASN A 80 17.52 -17.35 -1.13
N LYS A 81 16.88 -18.38 -0.57
CA LYS A 81 15.69 -18.29 0.29
C LYS A 81 15.85 -17.34 1.48
N GLU A 82 17.01 -17.32 2.13
CA GLU A 82 17.28 -16.43 3.26
C GLU A 82 17.30 -14.97 2.81
N ARG A 83 17.94 -14.68 1.67
CA ARG A 83 17.99 -13.32 1.12
C ARG A 83 16.59 -12.83 0.70
N ILE A 84 15.76 -13.72 0.15
CA ILE A 84 14.36 -13.42 -0.17
C ILE A 84 13.58 -13.08 1.10
N ALA A 85 13.72 -13.90 2.14
CA ALA A 85 13.05 -13.69 3.42
C ALA A 85 13.47 -12.36 4.07
N SER A 86 14.77 -12.04 4.07
CA SER A 86 15.29 -10.77 4.60
C SER A 86 14.78 -9.55 3.84
N HIS A 87 14.75 -9.60 2.49
CA HIS A 87 14.17 -8.52 1.68
C HIS A 87 12.70 -8.30 2.02
N PHE A 88 11.93 -9.38 2.06
CA PHE A 88 10.50 -9.30 2.37
C PHE A 88 10.26 -8.75 3.78
N LEU A 89 11.06 -9.17 4.76
CA LEU A 89 11.00 -8.65 6.13
C LEU A 89 11.25 -7.13 6.16
N ILE A 90 12.26 -6.65 5.44
CA ILE A 90 12.56 -5.21 5.35
C ILE A 90 11.35 -4.48 4.73
N CYS A 91 10.80 -4.98 3.62
CA CYS A 91 9.62 -4.37 2.99
C CYS A 91 8.42 -4.29 3.96
N VAL A 92 8.17 -5.34 4.75
CA VAL A 92 7.08 -5.35 5.74
C VAL A 92 7.33 -4.33 6.85
N ILE A 93 8.55 -4.25 7.39
CA ILE A 93 8.90 -3.26 8.41
C ILE A 93 8.75 -1.84 7.85
N SER A 94 9.24 -1.59 6.63
CA SER A 94 9.07 -0.30 5.94
C SER A 94 7.59 0.06 5.74
N LEU A 95 6.74 -0.91 5.39
CA LEU A 95 5.31 -0.71 5.29
C LEU A 95 4.69 -0.32 6.63
N VAL A 96 5.06 -1.00 7.72
CA VAL A 96 4.55 -0.66 9.07
C VAL A 96 4.92 0.78 9.43
N ILE A 97 6.19 1.17 9.23
CA ILE A 97 6.64 2.54 9.48
C ILE A 97 5.85 3.54 8.62
N MET A 98 5.64 3.22 7.36
CA MET A 98 4.88 4.08 6.45
C MET A 98 3.41 4.25 6.89
N ARG A 99 2.75 3.17 7.32
CA ARG A 99 1.38 3.24 7.86
C ARG A 99 1.30 4.07 9.14
N LEU A 100 2.31 3.97 10.01
CA LEU A 100 2.39 4.83 11.19
C LEU A 100 2.50 6.31 10.81
N ILE A 101 3.33 6.64 9.81
CA ILE A 101 3.47 8.02 9.31
C ILE A 101 2.15 8.53 8.72
N GLU A 102 1.44 7.70 7.93
CA GLU A 102 0.11 8.04 7.41
C GLU A 102 -0.89 8.35 8.52
N THR A 103 -0.97 7.48 9.53
CA THR A 103 -1.86 7.69 10.68
C THR A 103 -1.50 8.96 11.45
N LEU A 104 -0.20 9.24 11.65
CA LEU A 104 0.25 10.48 12.27
C LEU A 104 -0.13 11.73 11.47
N LEU A 105 -0.18 11.61 10.13
CA LEU A 105 -0.65 12.66 9.22
C LEU A 105 -2.18 12.68 9.05
N GLY A 106 -2.91 11.88 9.84
CA GLY A 106 -4.38 11.83 9.83
C GLY A 106 -4.97 11.22 8.56
N ASP A 107 -4.25 10.31 7.89
CA ASP A 107 -4.66 9.64 6.65
C ASP A 107 -5.00 10.63 5.50
N THR A 108 -4.41 11.84 5.54
CA THR A 108 -4.70 12.92 4.57
C THR A 108 -3.89 12.85 3.27
N TYR A 109 -2.77 12.11 3.28
CA TYR A 109 -1.86 11.98 2.15
C TYR A 109 -1.71 10.51 1.76
N SER A 110 -1.61 10.23 0.46
CA SER A 110 -1.33 8.88 -0.03
C SER A 110 0.10 8.44 0.33
N THR A 111 0.30 7.13 0.48
CA THR A 111 1.61 6.51 0.71
C THR A 111 2.67 7.03 -0.25
N GLN A 112 2.33 7.10 -1.54
CA GLN A 112 3.24 7.56 -2.58
C GLN A 112 3.63 9.04 -2.40
N ARG A 113 2.69 9.91 -1.99
CA ARG A 113 2.99 11.33 -1.74
C ARG A 113 3.94 11.50 -0.56
N ILE A 114 3.71 10.74 0.51
CA ILE A 114 4.59 10.75 1.69
C ILE A 114 5.98 10.24 1.33
N ALA A 115 6.06 9.07 0.69
CA ALA A 115 7.34 8.48 0.26
C ALA A 115 8.12 9.42 -0.65
N ASN A 116 7.46 10.05 -1.63
CA ASN A 116 8.11 11.02 -2.52
C ASN A 116 8.63 12.26 -1.78
N SER A 117 7.86 12.78 -0.83
CA SER A 117 8.29 13.93 -0.03
C SER A 117 9.54 13.59 0.80
N LEU A 118 9.50 12.46 1.52
CA LEU A 118 10.62 11.99 2.33
C LEU A 118 11.86 11.68 1.48
N ASN A 119 11.70 11.04 0.32
CA ASN A 119 12.82 10.71 -0.57
C ASN A 119 13.50 11.95 -1.17
N LYS A 120 12.74 13.04 -1.38
CA LYS A 120 13.27 14.32 -1.89
C LYS A 120 13.92 15.15 -0.79
N TYR A 121 13.58 14.92 0.47
CA TYR A 121 14.18 15.60 1.60
C TYR A 121 15.61 15.09 1.84
N GLN A 122 16.59 15.73 1.19
CA GLN A 122 17.99 15.34 1.24
C GLN A 122 18.87 16.51 1.70
N ALA A 123 19.89 16.19 2.49
CA ALA A 123 20.91 17.12 2.93
C ALA A 123 22.19 16.92 2.09
N HIS A 124 22.63 17.97 1.41
CA HIS A 124 23.86 17.96 0.62
C HIS A 124 24.96 18.75 1.33
N PRO A 125 26.21 18.25 1.39
CA PRO A 125 27.31 19.05 1.92
C PRO A 125 27.52 20.29 1.05
N PHE A 126 27.63 21.46 1.67
CA PHE A 126 27.83 22.74 0.99
C PHE A 126 29.21 23.31 1.28
N GLU A 127 29.54 23.49 2.57
CA GLU A 127 30.83 23.97 3.07
C GLU A 127 31.22 23.17 4.34
N ASP A 128 32.40 23.43 4.90
CA ASP A 128 32.85 22.78 6.13
C ASP A 128 31.79 22.89 7.24
N ASN A 129 31.30 21.73 7.69
CA ASN A 129 30.22 21.57 8.68
C ASN A 129 28.83 22.12 8.31
N ILE A 130 28.59 22.58 7.08
CA ILE A 130 27.28 23.09 6.64
C ILE A 130 26.65 22.15 5.60
N TYR A 131 25.40 21.79 5.84
CA TYR A 131 24.55 21.04 4.93
C TYR A 131 23.43 21.92 4.37
N LEU A 132 23.15 21.75 3.09
CA LEU A 132 22.06 22.41 2.36
C LEU A 132 20.88 21.44 2.21
N LEU A 133 19.72 21.86 2.71
CA LEU A 133 18.44 21.17 2.55
C LEU A 133 17.65 21.84 1.41
N ASN A 134 17.43 21.10 0.32
CA ASN A 134 16.93 21.66 -0.94
C ASN A 134 15.45 21.42 -1.23
N TYR A 135 14.72 20.78 -0.31
CA TYR A 135 13.34 20.41 -0.52
C TYR A 135 12.50 20.63 0.73
N TYR A 136 11.30 21.17 0.55
CA TYR A 136 10.30 21.31 1.60
C TYR A 136 8.91 21.35 0.96
N ASP A 137 7.94 20.66 1.56
CA ASP A 137 6.55 20.63 1.10
C ASP A 137 5.58 20.54 2.28
N GLU A 138 4.29 20.45 1.97
CA GLU A 138 3.22 20.39 2.99
C GLU A 138 3.36 19.16 3.91
N VAL A 139 3.80 18.01 3.39
CA VAL A 139 3.98 16.79 4.16
C VAL A 139 5.07 16.99 5.21
N LEU A 140 6.23 17.54 4.81
CA LEU A 140 7.31 17.88 5.72
C LEU A 140 6.89 18.95 6.72
N GLY A 141 6.04 19.90 6.31
CA GLY A 141 5.49 20.89 7.23
C GLY A 141 4.58 20.31 8.30
N CYS A 142 3.76 19.32 7.97
CA CYS A 142 2.98 18.59 8.97
C CYS A 142 3.89 17.79 9.91
N LEU A 143 4.89 17.07 9.36
CA LEU A 143 5.84 16.30 10.17
C LEU A 143 6.67 17.21 11.09
N SER A 144 7.12 18.36 10.59
CA SER A 144 7.86 19.38 11.35
C SER A 144 7.09 19.84 12.59
N LYS A 145 5.77 20.05 12.45
CA LYS A 145 4.88 20.39 13.57
C LYS A 145 4.69 19.24 14.54
N ILE A 146 4.44 18.02 14.04
CA ILE A 146 4.20 16.82 14.86
C ILE A 146 5.41 16.51 15.74
N TYR A 147 6.61 16.52 15.15
CA TYR A 147 7.83 16.17 15.86
C TYR A 147 8.50 17.38 16.54
N THR A 148 7.96 18.59 16.37
CA THR A 148 8.57 19.83 16.88
C THR A 148 10.02 20.01 16.41
N ILE A 149 10.30 19.63 15.16
CA ILE A 149 11.61 19.76 14.51
C ILE A 149 11.47 20.73 13.35
N ASP A 150 12.33 21.74 13.26
CA ASP A 150 12.35 22.63 12.10
C ASP A 150 13.02 21.95 10.89
N LEU A 151 12.19 21.51 9.94
CA LEU A 151 12.64 20.86 8.70
C LEU A 151 12.82 21.86 7.54
N ASN A 152 12.43 23.13 7.68
CA ASN A 152 12.48 24.13 6.62
C ASN A 152 13.78 24.95 6.62
N LYS A 153 14.79 24.51 7.39
CA LYS A 153 16.05 25.22 7.53
C LYS A 153 16.95 24.92 6.32
N LYS A 154 17.08 25.88 5.40
CA LYS A 154 17.88 25.72 4.18
C LYS A 154 19.34 25.36 4.45
N TYR A 155 19.97 25.99 5.44
CA TYR A 155 21.36 25.71 5.83
C TYR A 155 21.40 25.19 7.26
N GLN A 156 22.04 24.04 7.46
CA GLN A 156 22.07 23.40 8.77
C GLN A 156 23.47 22.94 9.13
N GLU A 157 23.88 23.21 10.36
CA GLU A 157 25.18 22.75 10.83
C GLU A 157 25.14 21.25 11.11
N ARG A 158 26.27 20.57 10.89
CA ARG A 158 26.45 19.15 11.17
C ARG A 158 26.13 18.79 12.63
N ASN A 159 26.45 19.68 13.56
CA ASN A 159 26.21 19.46 14.99
C ASN A 159 24.72 19.52 15.32
N GLU A 160 23.98 20.45 14.71
CA GLU A 160 22.53 20.55 14.86
C GLU A 160 21.82 19.33 14.28
N LEU A 161 22.21 18.90 13.08
CA LEU A 161 21.70 17.68 12.45
C LEU A 161 21.89 16.45 13.33
N LYS A 162 23.08 16.29 13.94
CA LYS A 162 23.35 15.18 14.87
C LYS A 162 22.48 15.23 16.12
N ASN A 163 22.14 16.42 16.60
CA ASN A 163 21.32 16.56 17.80
C ASN A 163 19.85 16.22 17.55
N ILE A 164 19.36 16.36 16.31
CA ILE A 164 18.01 15.93 15.91
C ILE A 164 17.84 14.39 16.04
N PHE A 165 18.90 13.63 15.75
CA PHE A 165 18.87 12.15 15.77
C PHE A 165 19.44 11.53 17.06
N LYS A 166 19.81 12.35 18.06
CA LYS A 166 20.14 11.84 19.41
C LYS A 166 18.83 11.64 20.17
N ILE A 167 18.22 10.49 19.94
CA ILE A 167 17.19 9.91 20.82
C ILE A 167 17.90 9.04 21.85
#